data_AF-A0A964YH90-F1
#
_entry.id   AF-A0A964YH90-F1
#
_cell.length_a   1.000
_cell.length_b   1.000
_cell.length_c   1.000
_cell.angle_alpha   90.00
_cell.angle_beta   90.00
_cell.angle_gamma   90.00
#
_symmetry.space_group_name_H-M   'P 1'
#
loop_
_entity.id
_entity.type
_entity.pdbx_description
1 polymer ?
#
loop_
_entity_poly.entity_id
_entity_poly.type
_entity_poly.pdbx_seq_one_letter_code
_entity_poly.pdbx_strand_id
1 'polypeptide(L)' 'DEFFEYKEIGYGLGIDYVESGPLVRSSYHSEKHVIPGYGKAAWENEKALKNS' A
#
# COMPACT_ATOMS: atom_id res chain seq x y z
N ASP A 1 3.35 14.01 2.08
CA ASP A 1 4.65 13.44 2.49
C ASP A 1 4.49 12.40 3.57
N GLU A 2 3.99 12.76 4.76
CA GLU A 2 3.79 11.82 5.88
C GLU A 2 2.97 10.56 5.52
N PHE A 3 1.81 10.71 4.86
CA PHE A 3 1.02 9.55 4.44
C PHE A 3 1.75 8.63 3.45
N PHE A 4 2.57 9.21 2.58
CA PHE A 4 3.38 8.44 1.63
C PHE A 4 4.46 7.65 2.36
N GLU A 5 5.15 8.27 3.32
CA GLU A 5 6.14 7.60 4.17
C GLU A 5 5.52 6.45 4.96
N TYR A 6 4.33 6.63 5.55
CA TYR A 6 3.64 5.54 6.23
C TYR A 6 3.24 4.40 5.31
N LYS A 7 2.83 4.69 4.06
CA LYS A 7 2.58 3.65 3.05
C LYS A 7 3.86 2.85 2.79
N GLU A 8 4.98 3.53 2.56
CA GLU A 8 6.29 2.91 2.31
C GLU A 8 6.78 2.07 3.49
N ILE A 9 6.66 2.59 4.71
CA ILE A 9 7.03 1.87 5.94
C ILE A 9 6.16 0.62 6.09
N GLY A 10 4.83 0.75 5.93
CA GLY A 10 3.91 -0.38 6.08
C GLY A 10 4.24 -1.54 5.14
N TYR A 11 4.50 -1.26 3.86
CA TYR A 11 4.93 -2.28 2.91
C TYR A 11 6.33 -2.81 3.22
N GLY A 12 7.25 -1.96 3.67
CA GLY A 12 8.59 -2.37 4.13
C GLY A 12 8.57 -3.31 5.34
N LEU A 13 7.54 -3.24 6.19
CA LEU A 13 7.30 -4.15 7.30
C LEU A 13 6.67 -5.49 6.87
N GLY A 14 6.28 -5.63 5.60
CA GLY A 14 5.66 -6.84 5.08
C GLY A 14 4.13 -6.89 5.19
N ILE A 15 3.47 -5.76 5.47
CA ILE A 15 2.01 -5.68 5.40
C ILE A 15 1.58 -5.83 3.94
N ASP A 16 0.64 -6.73 3.69
CA ASP A 16 0.24 -7.11 2.33
C ASP A 16 -0.56 -6.03 1.59
N TYR A 17 -1.36 -5.26 2.33
CA TYR A 17 -2.14 -4.16 1.80
C TYR A 17 -2.14 -2.98 2.77
N VAL A 18 -1.65 -1.83 2.31
CA VAL A 18 -1.52 -0.59 3.08
C VAL A 18 -2.22 0.54 2.34
N GLU A 19 -3.18 1.16 3.02
CA GLU A 19 -3.79 2.43 2.61
C GLU A 19 -3.45 3.53 3.60
N SER A 20 -2.94 4.65 3.08
CA SER A 20 -2.54 5.79 3.88
C SER A 20 -2.92 7.07 3.16
N GLY A 21 -3.74 7.90 3.81
CA GLY A 21 -4.23 9.16 3.26
C GLY A 21 -5.19 9.86 4.22
N PRO A 22 -5.43 11.17 4.06
CA PRO A 22 -6.16 11.99 5.03
C PRO A 22 -7.62 11.55 5.25
N LEU A 23 -8.23 10.92 4.24
CA LEU A 23 -9.61 10.45 4.26
C LEU A 23 -9.75 8.94 4.39
N VAL A 24 -8.63 8.20 4.53
CA VAL A 24 -8.68 6.74 4.68
C VAL A 24 -9.40 6.39 5.99
N ARG A 25 -10.28 5.40 5.90
CA ARG A 25 -11.05 4.83 7.01
C ARG A 25 -11.05 3.32 6.86
N SER A 26 -11.34 2.60 7.93
CA SER A 26 -11.25 1.13 7.97
C SER A 26 -12.11 0.40 6.93
N SER A 27 -13.21 1.01 6.46
CA SER A 27 -14.07 0.42 5.42
C SER A 27 -13.63 0.74 3.99
N TYR A 28 -12.72 1.70 3.80
CA TYR A 28 -12.29 2.13 2.47
C TYR A 28 -11.51 1.02 1.78
N HIS A 29 -11.92 0.68 0.55
CA HIS A 29 -11.50 -0.49 -0.23
C HIS A 29 -11.19 -1.77 0.58
N SER A 30 -11.95 -2.02 1.63
CA SER A 30 -11.74 -3.18 2.51
C SER A 30 -11.74 -4.51 1.75
N GLU A 31 -12.40 -4.58 0.60
CA GLU A 31 -12.40 -5.74 -0.30
C GLU A 31 -11.00 -6.12 -0.84
N LYS A 32 -10.05 -5.19 -0.89
CA LYS A 32 -8.68 -5.48 -1.35
C LYS A 32 -7.82 -6.08 -0.26
N HIS A 33 -8.13 -5.82 1.01
CA HIS A 33 -7.40 -6.37 2.15
C HIS A 33 -7.50 -7.89 2.26
N VAL A 34 -8.50 -8.50 1.61
CA VAL A 34 -8.70 -9.96 1.61
C VAL A 34 -8.09 -10.64 0.39
N ILE A 35 -7.47 -9.90 -0.54
CA ILE A 35 -6.81 -10.45 -1.73
C ILE A 35 -5.31 -10.61 -1.42
N PRO A 36 -4.82 -11.84 -1.21
CA PRO A 36 -3.43 -12.06 -0.84
C PRO A 36 -2.47 -11.58 -1.93
N GLY A 37 -1.42 -10.86 -1.54
CA GLY A 37 -0.35 -10.37 -2.42
C GLY A 37 -0.71 -9.10 -3.19
N TYR A 38 -1.96 -8.62 -3.14
CA TYR A 38 -2.45 -7.57 -4.04
C TYR A 38 -1.71 -6.24 -3.86
N GLY A 39 -1.67 -5.72 -2.62
CA GLY A 39 -1.09 -4.42 -2.34
C GLY A 39 0.42 -4.41 -2.56
N LYS A 40 1.10 -5.45 -2.05
CA LYS A 40 2.54 -5.62 -2.19
C LYS A 40 2.97 -5.71 -3.65
N ALA A 41 2.28 -6.53 -4.47
CA ALA A 41 2.61 -6.65 -5.89
C ALA A 41 2.41 -5.32 -6.64
N ALA A 42 1.32 -4.60 -6.36
CA ALA A 42 1.11 -3.28 -6.95
C ALA A 42 2.22 -2.29 -6.56
N TRP A 43 2.62 -2.28 -5.29
CA TRP A 43 3.69 -1.42 -4.79
C TRP A 43 5.06 -1.74 -5.40
N GLU A 44 5.40 -3.02 -5.53
CA GLU A 44 6.65 -3.47 -6.18
C GLU A 44 6.68 -3.06 -7.66
N ASN A 45 5.57 -3.20 -8.38
CA ASN A 45 5.44 -2.77 -9.76
C ASN A 45 5.58 -1.23 -9.90
N GLU A 46 4.93 -0.47 -9.02
CA GLU A 46 5.07 1.00 -8.96
C GLU A 46 6.54 1.41 -8.76
N LYS A 47 7.28 0.70 -7.90
CA LYS A 47 8.71 0.94 -7.68
C LYS A 47 9.56 0.58 -8.89
N ALA A 48 9.30 -0.55 -9.53
CA ALA A 48 10.02 -0.97 -10.72
C ALA A 48 9.89 0.05 -11.86
N LEU A 49 8.67 0.59 -12.06
CA LEU A 49 8.41 1.62 -13.06
C LEU A 49 9.10 2.95 -12.75
N LYS A 50 9.21 3.35 -11.48
CA LYS A 50 9.92 4.58 -11.08
C LYS A 50 11.44 4.49 -11.23
N ASN A 51 11.98 3.27 -11.23
CA ASN A 51 13.42 3.01 -11.37
C ASN A 51 13.86 2.78 -12.83
N SER A 52 12.93 2.87 -13.79
CA SER A 52 13.17 2.75 -15.24
C SER A 52 13.11 4.12 -15.91
#